data_AF-A0A2X2JYH3-F1
#
_entry.id   AF-A0A2X2JYH3-F1
#
_cell.length_a   1.000
_cell.length_b   1.000
_cell.length_c   1.000
_cell.angle_alpha   90.00
_cell.angle_beta   90.00
_cell.angle_gamma   90.00
#
_symmetry.space_group_name_H-M   'P 1'
#
loop_
_entity.id
_entity.type
_entity.pdbx_description
1 polymer ?
#
loop_
_entity_poly.entity_id
_entity_poly.type
_entity_poly.pdbx_seq_one_letter_code
_entity_poly.pdbx_strand_id
1 'polypeptide(L)'
;MLSALQPTAKIIKTTNSEVDLKEVLNTQRFDFEKASESAGWIKELESGGHASHTPETEEYGISSFVYKRRLPFHAKRFNDWLESMPNNVVRSKGIVWLAQYNHVACLLSQAGSSCNIHPVTYWVASMSEAQQTQILAERQDVAAEWDPEYGDRHTQFVIIGTDLDEGAITKELDACLVNAQEIDADWQQFEDPYQWQIRPAR
;
A
#
# COMPACT_ATOMS: atom_id res chain seq x y z
N MET A 1 -13.61 22.85 11.13
CA MET A 1 -13.88 21.42 11.44
C MET A 1 -12.83 20.86 12.41
N LEU A 2 -11.53 20.89 12.09
CA LEU A 2 -10.47 20.44 13.03
C LEU A 2 -10.45 21.20 14.38
N SER A 3 -10.64 22.52 14.35
CA SER A 3 -10.73 23.35 15.56
C SER A 3 -11.98 23.12 16.41
N ALA A 4 -13.02 22.48 15.86
CA ALA A 4 -14.23 22.12 16.60
C ALA A 4 -14.07 20.78 17.33
N LEU A 5 -13.22 19.89 16.81
CA LEU A 5 -12.90 18.57 17.39
C LEU A 5 -11.88 18.69 18.52
N GLN A 6 -10.80 19.46 18.31
CA GLN A 6 -9.84 19.75 19.37
C GLN A 6 -9.28 21.17 19.22
N PRO A 7 -9.91 22.16 19.89
CA PRO A 7 -9.55 23.58 19.76
C PRO A 7 -8.12 23.90 20.18
N THR A 8 -7.54 23.10 21.09
CA THR A 8 -6.22 23.35 21.68
C THR A 8 -5.07 22.68 20.91
N ALA A 9 -5.39 21.88 19.89
CA ALA A 9 -4.36 21.18 19.10
C ALA A 9 -3.58 22.16 18.21
N LYS A 10 -2.25 22.03 18.20
CA LYS A 10 -1.42 22.70 17.19
C LYS A 10 -1.59 21.99 15.85
N ILE A 11 -2.07 22.72 14.86
CA ILE A 11 -2.25 22.21 13.50
C ILE A 11 -1.03 22.59 12.69
N ILE A 12 -0.32 21.58 12.17
CA ILE A 12 0.83 21.77 11.28
C ILE A 12 0.41 21.28 9.89
N LYS A 13 0.46 22.18 8.92
CA LYS A 13 0.24 21.82 7.51
C LYS A 13 1.57 21.43 6.90
N THR A 14 1.62 20.28 6.26
CA THR A 14 2.84 19.73 5.64
C THR A 14 2.50 19.16 4.27
N THR A 15 3.52 19.03 3.43
CA THR A 15 3.47 18.28 2.18
C THR A 15 4.50 17.17 2.29
N ASN A 16 4.14 15.93 1.93
CA ASN A 16 5.05 14.77 1.99
C ASN A 16 5.70 14.52 3.36
N SER A 17 4.98 14.80 4.45
CA SER A 17 5.47 14.63 5.83
C SER A 17 6.72 15.45 6.17
N GLU A 18 7.01 16.50 5.40
CA GLU A 18 8.09 17.43 5.71
C GLU A 18 7.70 18.31 6.90
N VAL A 19 8.22 17.96 8.08
CA VAL A 19 8.00 18.68 9.34
C VAL A 19 9.26 18.60 10.20
N ASP A 20 9.55 19.66 10.95
CA ASP A 20 10.62 19.61 11.94
C ASP A 20 10.29 18.54 13.00
N LEU A 21 11.19 17.59 13.19
CA LEU A 21 11.04 16.51 14.17
C LEU A 21 10.75 17.03 15.59
N LYS A 22 11.24 18.21 15.95
CA LYS A 22 10.99 18.84 17.26
C LYS A 22 9.52 19.21 17.47
N GLU A 23 8.77 19.36 16.38
CA GLU A 23 7.34 19.66 16.42
C GLU A 23 6.48 18.41 16.57
N VAL A 24 7.06 17.22 16.42
CA VAL A 24 6.38 15.93 16.53
C VAL A 24 6.85 15.15 17.76
N LEU A 25 8.16 15.11 18.00
CA LEU A 25 8.79 14.35 19.07
C LEU A 25 9.00 15.21 20.33
N ASN A 26 8.81 14.59 21.50
CA ASN A 26 9.08 15.20 22.81
C ASN A 26 8.43 16.58 23.01
N THR A 27 7.25 16.80 22.43
CA THR A 27 6.57 18.10 22.45
C THR A 27 6.00 18.46 23.82
N GLN A 28 5.93 17.51 24.75
CA GLN A 28 5.31 17.64 26.09
C GLN A 28 3.86 18.16 26.05
N ARG A 29 3.18 18.00 24.91
CA ARG A 29 1.80 18.45 24.71
C ARG A 29 0.76 17.47 25.24
N PHE A 30 1.17 16.24 25.57
CA PHE A 30 0.29 15.22 26.13
C PHE A 30 0.22 15.38 27.65
N ASP A 31 -0.99 15.51 28.16
CA ASP A 31 -1.32 15.61 29.58
C ASP A 31 -2.40 14.56 29.86
N PHE A 32 -2.01 13.47 30.53
CA PHE A 32 -2.87 12.31 30.75
C PHE A 32 -4.09 12.65 31.61
N GLU A 33 -3.92 13.52 32.62
CA GLU A 33 -5.03 13.93 33.50
C GLU A 33 -6.09 14.67 32.68
N LYS A 34 -5.69 15.66 31.87
CA LYS A 34 -6.63 16.37 30.98
C LYS A 34 -7.22 15.49 29.88
N ALA A 35 -6.46 14.53 29.35
CA ALA A 35 -6.94 13.63 28.32
C ALA A 35 -7.99 12.66 28.88
N SER A 36 -7.78 12.14 30.10
CA SER A 36 -8.70 11.20 30.76
C SER A 36 -9.99 11.84 31.26
N GLU A 37 -10.02 13.15 31.48
CA GLU A 37 -11.24 13.91 31.81
C GLU A 37 -12.19 14.12 30.62
N SER A 38 -11.77 13.76 29.40
CA SER A 38 -12.63 13.92 28.23
C SER A 38 -13.77 12.90 28.22
N ALA A 39 -15.01 13.39 28.15
CA ALA A 39 -16.24 12.60 28.31
C ALA A 39 -16.38 11.40 27.35
N GLY A 40 -15.69 11.41 26.22
CA GLY A 40 -15.66 10.28 25.28
C GLY A 40 -14.79 9.12 25.76
N TRP A 41 -13.65 9.40 26.39
CA TRP A 41 -12.70 8.37 26.85
C TRP A 41 -13.16 7.64 28.10
N ILE A 42 -13.78 8.37 29.05
CA ILE A 42 -14.37 7.77 30.25
C ILE A 42 -15.46 6.77 29.87
N LYS A 43 -16.33 7.14 28.92
CA LYS A 43 -17.40 6.29 28.43
C LYS A 43 -16.88 5.03 27.73
N GLU A 44 -15.81 5.14 26.95
CA GLU A 44 -15.18 4.01 26.25
C GLU A 44 -14.51 3.02 27.23
N LEU A 45 -13.82 3.55 28.24
CA LEU A 45 -13.14 2.77 29.28
C LEU A 45 -14.13 2.06 30.20
N GLU A 46 -15.20 2.75 30.60
CA GLU A 46 -16.28 2.18 31.43
C GLU A 46 -17.10 1.11 30.68
N SER A 47 -17.13 1.17 29.35
CA SER A 47 -17.85 0.20 28.50
C SER A 47 -17.07 -1.09 28.23
N GLY A 48 -15.85 -1.26 28.77
CA GLY A 48 -15.06 -2.50 28.68
C GLY A 48 -13.94 -2.49 27.63
N GLY A 49 -13.63 -1.34 27.03
CA GLY A 49 -12.53 -1.20 26.05
C GLY A 49 -12.60 -2.25 24.93
N HIS A 50 -11.44 -2.78 24.51
CA HIS A 50 -11.31 -3.75 23.40
C HIS A 50 -12.10 -5.06 23.54
N ALA A 51 -12.65 -5.37 24.73
CA ALA A 51 -13.48 -6.56 24.93
C ALA A 51 -14.97 -6.32 24.62
N SER A 52 -15.37 -5.05 24.46
CA SER A 52 -16.74 -4.61 24.16
C SER A 52 -16.86 -3.96 22.78
N HIS A 53 -15.73 -3.75 22.10
CA HIS A 53 -15.71 -3.27 20.73
C HIS A 53 -16.08 -4.39 19.76
N THR A 54 -17.18 -4.18 19.06
CA THR A 54 -17.41 -4.82 17.78
C THR A 54 -16.27 -4.42 16.84
N PRO A 55 -15.62 -5.36 16.12
CA PRO A 55 -14.62 -5.02 15.11
C PRO A 55 -15.15 -3.95 14.15
N GLU A 56 -14.28 -3.13 13.55
CA GLU A 56 -14.68 -2.10 12.59
C GLU A 56 -15.47 -2.68 11.40
N THR A 57 -15.26 -3.97 11.11
CA THR A 57 -16.06 -4.79 10.20
C THR A 57 -17.54 -4.87 10.58
N GLU A 58 -17.86 -5.00 11.88
CA GLU A 58 -19.22 -5.13 12.42
C GLU A 58 -19.82 -3.77 12.81
N GLU A 59 -19.00 -2.80 13.21
CA GLU A 59 -19.47 -1.46 13.64
C GLU A 59 -19.60 -0.45 12.48
N TYR A 60 -18.71 -0.52 11.48
CA TYR A 60 -18.63 0.45 10.38
C TYR A 60 -18.73 -0.19 8.98
N GLY A 61 -18.90 -1.51 8.90
CA GLY A 61 -18.96 -2.24 7.62
C GLY A 61 -17.64 -2.24 6.85
N ILE A 62 -16.50 -1.97 7.52
CA ILE A 62 -15.18 -1.87 6.88
C ILE A 62 -14.56 -3.26 6.79
N SER A 63 -14.44 -3.80 5.58
CA SER A 63 -13.75 -5.06 5.32
C SER A 63 -12.41 -4.81 4.62
N SER A 64 -11.57 -5.84 4.61
CA SER A 64 -10.32 -5.82 3.86
C SER A 64 -9.99 -7.18 3.29
N PHE A 65 -9.31 -7.20 2.14
CA PHE A 65 -8.75 -8.42 1.57
C PHE A 65 -7.39 -8.11 0.92
N VAL A 66 -6.60 -9.17 0.70
CA VAL A 66 -5.28 -9.07 0.08
C VAL A 66 -5.37 -9.57 -1.35
N TYR A 67 -5.10 -8.69 -2.31
CA TYR A 67 -4.87 -9.10 -3.69
C TYR A 67 -3.42 -9.54 -3.86
N LYS A 68 -3.20 -10.81 -4.18
CA LYS A 68 -1.87 -11.39 -4.44
C LYS A 68 -1.86 -12.08 -5.81
N ARG A 69 -0.90 -11.73 -6.65
CA ARG A 69 -0.65 -12.37 -7.95
C ARG A 69 0.83 -12.44 -8.25
N ARG A 70 1.23 -13.50 -8.96
CA ARG A 70 2.59 -13.68 -9.47
C ARG A 70 2.63 -13.50 -11.00
N LEU A 71 2.05 -12.39 -11.44
CA LEU A 71 2.10 -11.88 -12.80
C LEU A 71 2.19 -10.35 -12.72
N PRO A 72 2.92 -9.69 -13.62
CA PRO A 72 2.97 -8.25 -13.64
C PRO A 72 1.68 -7.65 -14.20
N PHE A 73 1.35 -6.45 -13.77
CA PHE A 73 0.35 -5.64 -14.45
C PHE A 73 0.93 -4.95 -15.68
N HIS A 74 0.09 -4.77 -16.70
CA HIS A 74 0.36 -3.77 -17.72
C HIS A 74 0.16 -2.37 -17.11
N ALA A 75 1.20 -1.53 -17.06
CA ALA A 75 1.18 -0.28 -16.31
C ALA A 75 0.02 0.66 -16.69
N LYS A 76 -0.27 0.82 -18.00
CA LYS A 76 -1.44 1.59 -18.45
C LYS A 76 -2.78 1.06 -17.92
N ARG A 77 -3.06 -0.24 -18.08
CA ARG A 77 -4.32 -0.85 -17.61
C ARG A 77 -4.50 -0.69 -16.10
N PHE A 78 -3.42 -0.90 -15.34
CA PHE A 78 -3.46 -0.70 -13.89
C PHE A 78 -3.66 0.77 -13.51
N ASN A 79 -3.00 1.71 -14.18
CA ASN A 79 -3.23 3.14 -13.97
C ASN A 79 -4.69 3.53 -14.22
N ASP A 80 -5.27 3.05 -15.32
CA ASP A 80 -6.67 3.32 -15.65
C ASP A 80 -7.63 2.73 -14.59
N TRP A 81 -7.31 1.57 -14.05
CA TRP A 81 -8.05 1.00 -12.92
C TRP A 81 -7.91 1.85 -11.65
N LEU A 82 -6.72 2.37 -11.33
CA LEU A 82 -6.53 3.28 -10.19
C LEU A 82 -7.35 4.59 -10.36
N GLU A 83 -7.43 5.12 -11.57
CA GLU A 83 -8.24 6.31 -11.89
C GLU A 83 -9.76 6.05 -11.82
N SER A 84 -10.18 4.80 -12.05
CA SER A 84 -11.57 4.36 -12.00
C SER A 84 -11.92 3.54 -10.77
N MET A 85 -11.05 3.55 -9.75
CA MET A 85 -11.18 2.73 -8.55
C MET A 85 -12.55 2.97 -7.87
N PRO A 86 -13.26 1.92 -7.45
CA PRO A 86 -14.55 2.07 -6.77
C PRO A 86 -14.47 2.97 -5.54
N ASN A 87 -15.42 3.90 -5.39
CA ASN A 87 -15.44 4.87 -4.28
C ASN A 87 -15.56 4.23 -2.90
N ASN A 88 -16.02 2.99 -2.83
CA ASN A 88 -16.12 2.23 -1.60
C ASN A 88 -14.77 1.63 -1.16
N VAL A 89 -13.72 1.69 -2.00
CA VAL A 89 -12.32 1.44 -1.60
C VAL A 89 -11.77 2.69 -0.91
N VAL A 90 -11.58 2.58 0.40
CA VAL A 90 -11.13 3.69 1.25
C VAL A 90 -9.60 3.77 1.31
N ARG A 91 -8.92 2.62 1.28
CA ARG A 91 -7.47 2.56 1.39
C ARG A 91 -6.93 1.34 0.64
N SER A 92 -5.77 1.50 0.02
CA SER A 92 -4.97 0.40 -0.49
C SER A 92 -3.48 0.67 -0.32
N LYS A 93 -2.74 -0.39 0.05
CA LYS A 93 -1.29 -0.27 0.29
C LYS A 93 -0.58 -1.58 0.05
N GLY A 94 0.55 -1.52 -0.64
CA GLY A 94 1.43 -2.68 -0.79
C GLY A 94 2.30 -2.59 -2.03
N ILE A 95 2.86 -3.74 -2.39
CA ILE A 95 3.81 -3.88 -3.47
C ILE A 95 3.09 -4.25 -4.76
N VAL A 96 3.45 -3.58 -5.84
CA VAL A 96 2.94 -3.77 -7.19
C VAL A 96 4.10 -4.08 -8.12
N TRP A 97 3.94 -5.14 -8.91
CA TRP A 97 4.84 -5.48 -10.00
C TRP A 97 4.25 -4.99 -11.33
N LEU A 98 4.96 -4.08 -11.99
CA LEU A 98 4.59 -3.52 -13.30
C LEU A 98 5.52 -4.07 -14.39
N ALA A 99 4.95 -4.46 -15.53
CA ALA A 99 5.68 -5.05 -16.64
C ALA A 99 6.75 -4.09 -17.22
N GLN A 100 6.37 -2.83 -17.46
CA GLN A 100 7.27 -1.76 -17.93
C GLN A 100 8.43 -1.49 -16.96
N TYR A 101 8.24 -1.78 -15.67
CA TYR A 101 9.20 -1.53 -14.59
C TYR A 101 9.66 -2.84 -13.93
N ASN A 102 9.89 -3.88 -14.75
CA ASN A 102 10.14 -5.26 -14.30
C ASN A 102 11.35 -5.46 -13.35
N HIS A 103 12.22 -4.46 -13.22
CA HIS A 103 13.40 -4.50 -12.36
C HIS A 103 13.16 -3.90 -10.98
N VAL A 104 12.03 -3.23 -10.74
CA VAL A 104 11.70 -2.62 -9.44
C VAL A 104 10.34 -3.03 -8.91
N ALA A 105 10.26 -3.12 -7.59
CA ALA A 105 9.01 -3.14 -6.85
C ALA A 105 8.47 -1.71 -6.71
N CYS A 106 7.19 -1.53 -6.98
CA CYS A 106 6.50 -0.25 -6.81
C CYS A 106 5.63 -0.29 -5.55
N LEU A 107 5.63 0.78 -4.76
CA LEU A 107 4.75 0.93 -3.61
C LEU A 107 3.49 1.66 -4.04
N LEU A 108 2.34 0.99 -3.93
CA LEU A 108 1.02 1.61 -3.98
C LEU A 108 0.68 2.17 -2.59
N SER A 109 0.23 3.40 -2.55
CA SER A 109 -0.31 4.05 -1.36
C SER A 109 -1.51 4.92 -1.76
N GLN A 110 -2.71 4.43 -1.49
CA GLN A 110 -3.96 5.15 -1.66
C GLN A 110 -4.68 5.29 -0.32
N ALA A 111 -5.19 6.49 -0.07
CA ALA A 111 -6.02 6.82 1.08
C ALA A 111 -7.00 7.93 0.70
N GLY A 112 -8.30 7.63 0.77
CA GLY A 112 -9.34 8.54 0.27
C GLY A 112 -9.15 8.83 -1.22
N SER A 113 -9.20 10.11 -1.61
CA SER A 113 -9.02 10.52 -3.01
C SER A 113 -7.56 10.58 -3.47
N SER A 114 -6.59 10.44 -2.57
CA SER A 114 -5.18 10.46 -2.92
C SER A 114 -4.72 9.05 -3.25
N CYS A 115 -4.25 8.84 -4.47
CA CYS A 115 -3.64 7.60 -4.92
C CYS A 115 -2.25 7.89 -5.48
N ASN A 116 -1.24 7.21 -4.97
CA ASN A 116 0.13 7.33 -5.43
C ASN A 116 0.76 5.96 -5.61
N ILE A 117 1.53 5.81 -6.69
CA ILE A 117 2.39 4.66 -6.93
C ILE A 117 3.78 5.17 -7.32
N HIS A 118 4.83 4.56 -6.79
CA HIS A 118 6.20 4.91 -7.15
C HIS A 118 7.18 3.75 -6.91
N PRO A 119 8.33 3.70 -7.60
CA PRO A 119 9.38 2.73 -7.34
C PRO A 119 9.94 2.87 -5.92
N VAL A 120 10.24 1.75 -5.27
CA VAL A 120 10.81 1.75 -3.90
C VAL A 120 12.07 0.90 -3.74
N THR A 121 12.19 -0.22 -4.43
CA THR A 121 13.38 -1.08 -4.37
C THR A 121 13.53 -1.89 -5.65
N TYR A 122 14.74 -2.35 -5.93
CA TYR A 122 14.97 -3.37 -6.95
C TYR A 122 14.48 -4.72 -6.46
N TRP A 123 13.97 -5.52 -7.40
CA TRP A 123 13.75 -6.95 -7.15
C TRP A 123 15.09 -7.64 -7.00
N VAL A 124 15.21 -8.59 -6.06
CA VAL A 124 16.42 -9.41 -5.93
C VAL A 124 16.68 -10.14 -7.25
N ALA A 125 15.64 -10.61 -7.91
CA ALA A 125 15.71 -11.27 -9.21
C ALA A 125 16.10 -10.35 -10.39
N SER A 126 16.32 -9.05 -10.14
CA SER A 126 16.90 -8.11 -11.11
C SER A 126 18.40 -7.83 -10.88
N MET A 127 18.96 -8.35 -9.79
CA MET A 127 20.37 -8.19 -9.40
C MET A 127 21.25 -9.26 -10.07
N SER A 128 22.58 -9.13 -9.94
CA SER A 128 23.51 -10.16 -10.42
C SER A 128 23.35 -11.49 -9.67
N GLU A 129 23.71 -12.62 -10.31
CA GLU A 129 23.63 -13.96 -9.70
C GLU A 129 24.41 -14.06 -8.37
N ALA A 130 25.55 -13.38 -8.28
CA ALA A 130 26.35 -13.32 -7.05
C ALA A 130 25.58 -12.62 -5.91
N GLN A 131 24.91 -11.51 -6.20
CA GLN A 131 24.06 -10.80 -5.23
C GLN A 131 22.84 -11.63 -4.86
N GLN A 132 22.18 -12.25 -5.84
CA GLN A 132 21.03 -13.13 -5.60
C GLN A 132 21.41 -14.27 -4.65
N THR A 133 22.51 -14.97 -4.92
CA THR A 133 22.99 -16.08 -4.08
C THR A 133 23.28 -15.62 -2.65
N GLN A 134 23.93 -14.47 -2.50
CA GLN A 134 24.23 -13.90 -1.19
C GLN A 134 22.93 -13.57 -0.43
N ILE A 135 21.99 -12.87 -1.07
CA ILE A 135 20.73 -12.46 -0.44
C ILE A 135 19.90 -13.68 -0.10
N LEU A 136 19.80 -14.68 -0.97
CA LEU A 136 19.03 -15.90 -0.70
C LEU A 136 19.63 -16.74 0.44
N ALA A 137 20.94 -16.66 0.66
CA ALA A 137 21.59 -17.29 1.81
C ALA A 137 21.32 -16.53 3.13
N GLU A 138 21.20 -15.20 3.08
CA GLU A 138 21.01 -14.34 4.26
C GLU A 138 19.53 -14.12 4.63
N ARG A 139 18.64 -14.09 3.63
CA ARG A 139 17.22 -13.72 3.75
C ARG A 139 16.32 -14.92 3.47
N GLN A 140 16.06 -15.69 4.53
CA GLN A 140 15.19 -16.87 4.46
C GLN A 140 13.76 -16.55 4.01
N ASP A 141 13.26 -15.35 4.31
CA ASP A 141 11.95 -14.88 3.87
C ASP A 141 11.86 -14.75 2.35
N VAL A 142 12.89 -14.16 1.72
CA VAL A 142 12.98 -14.05 0.26
C VAL A 142 13.18 -15.41 -0.39
N ALA A 143 14.02 -16.26 0.20
CA ALA A 143 14.25 -17.62 -0.29
C ALA A 143 12.99 -18.50 -0.25
N ALA A 144 12.15 -18.33 0.78
CA ALA A 144 10.91 -19.09 0.93
C ALA A 144 9.84 -18.71 -0.10
N GLU A 145 9.81 -17.44 -0.54
CA GLU A 145 8.86 -16.95 -1.55
C GLU A 145 9.45 -16.91 -2.97
N TRP A 146 10.67 -17.43 -3.15
CA TRP A 146 11.37 -17.41 -4.44
C TRP A 146 10.67 -18.31 -5.46
N ASP A 147 10.38 -17.73 -6.62
CA ASP A 147 9.83 -18.46 -7.76
C ASP A 147 10.94 -18.77 -8.80
N PRO A 148 10.96 -19.98 -9.39
CA PRO A 148 11.99 -20.34 -10.37
C PRO A 148 12.01 -19.47 -11.63
N GLU A 149 10.86 -18.92 -12.03
CA GLU A 149 10.72 -18.12 -13.25
C GLU A 149 10.80 -16.62 -12.95
N TYR A 150 10.14 -16.17 -11.89
CA TYR A 150 9.98 -14.75 -11.58
C TYR A 150 10.84 -14.26 -10.40
N GLY A 151 11.43 -15.17 -9.64
CA GLY A 151 12.19 -14.89 -8.43
C GLY A 151 11.31 -14.31 -7.32
N ASP A 152 11.71 -13.20 -6.72
CA ASP A 152 10.95 -12.52 -5.66
C ASP A 152 9.82 -11.61 -6.20
N ARG A 153 9.69 -11.46 -7.53
CA ARG A 153 8.69 -10.60 -8.16
C ARG A 153 7.27 -11.09 -7.89
N HIS A 154 6.45 -10.21 -7.35
CA HIS A 154 5.03 -10.43 -7.17
C HIS A 154 4.29 -9.11 -6.92
N THR A 155 2.97 -9.16 -7.09
CA THR A 155 2.06 -8.13 -6.59
C THR A 155 1.41 -8.62 -5.31
N GLN A 156 1.43 -7.80 -4.27
CA GLN A 156 0.71 -8.03 -3.03
C GLN A 156 0.36 -6.70 -2.37
N PHE A 157 -0.93 -6.37 -2.34
CA PHE A 157 -1.42 -5.19 -1.61
C PHE A 157 -2.77 -5.47 -0.95
N VAL A 158 -3.01 -4.78 0.16
CA VAL A 158 -4.29 -4.82 0.84
C VAL A 158 -5.24 -3.81 0.22
N ILE A 159 -6.52 -4.18 0.14
CA ILE A 159 -7.64 -3.32 -0.22
C ILE A 159 -8.56 -3.26 0.98
N ILE A 160 -8.93 -2.06 1.42
CA ILE A 160 -9.75 -1.79 2.59
C ILE A 160 -10.87 -0.85 2.18
N GLY A 161 -12.10 -1.16 2.58
CA GLY A 161 -13.26 -0.37 2.17
C GLY A 161 -14.55 -0.90 2.76
N THR A 162 -15.67 -0.32 2.34
CA THR A 162 -17.01 -0.69 2.81
C THR A 162 -17.75 -1.47 1.73
N ASP A 163 -18.50 -2.51 2.10
CA ASP A 163 -19.29 -3.31 1.16
C ASP A 163 -18.49 -3.74 -0.09
N LEU A 164 -17.25 -4.18 0.11
CA LEU A 164 -16.36 -4.58 -0.97
C LEU A 164 -16.88 -5.84 -1.67
N ASP A 165 -17.06 -5.78 -2.98
CA ASP A 165 -17.20 -6.97 -3.81
C ASP A 165 -15.79 -7.47 -4.20
N GLU A 166 -15.21 -8.31 -3.34
CA GLU A 166 -13.88 -8.90 -3.55
C GLU A 166 -13.78 -9.61 -4.90
N GLY A 167 -14.84 -10.30 -5.34
CA GLY A 167 -14.86 -11.05 -6.59
C GLY A 167 -14.80 -10.13 -7.82
N ALA A 168 -15.61 -9.07 -7.82
CA ALA A 168 -15.61 -8.07 -8.90
C ALA A 168 -14.27 -7.34 -8.99
N ILE A 169 -13.78 -6.82 -7.85
CA ILE A 169 -12.50 -6.09 -7.80
C ILE A 169 -11.34 -6.99 -8.23
N THR A 170 -11.30 -8.22 -7.75
CA THR A 170 -10.26 -9.19 -8.14
C THR A 170 -10.27 -9.44 -9.65
N LYS A 171 -11.45 -9.55 -10.26
CA LYS A 171 -11.59 -9.77 -11.71
C LYS A 171 -11.13 -8.56 -12.53
N GLU A 172 -11.45 -7.34 -12.07
CA GLU A 172 -10.99 -6.11 -12.72
C GLU A 172 -9.46 -5.97 -12.66
N LEU A 173 -8.87 -6.26 -11.50
CA LEU A 173 -7.43 -6.30 -11.33
C LEU A 173 -6.79 -7.39 -12.20
N ASP A 174 -7.34 -8.60 -12.21
CA ASP A 174 -6.85 -9.70 -13.07
C ASP A 174 -6.89 -9.30 -14.56
N ALA A 175 -7.89 -8.52 -14.97
CA ALA A 175 -7.97 -7.96 -16.33
C ALA A 175 -6.91 -6.89 -16.64
N CYS A 176 -6.16 -6.41 -15.64
CA CYS A 176 -5.02 -5.51 -15.81
C CYS A 176 -3.67 -6.26 -15.94
N LEU A 177 -3.63 -7.57 -15.63
CA LEU A 177 -2.42 -8.39 -15.73
C LEU A 177 -2.01 -8.57 -17.20
N VAL A 178 -0.72 -8.70 -17.46
CA VAL A 178 -0.24 -9.16 -18.78
C VAL A 178 -0.90 -10.49 -19.12
N ASN A 179 -1.39 -10.62 -20.36
CA ASN A 179 -2.05 -11.85 -20.80
C ASN A 179 -1.06 -12.82 -21.47
N ALA A 180 -1.53 -14.01 -21.83
CA ALA A 180 -0.69 -15.06 -22.41
C ALA A 180 -0.04 -14.67 -23.76
N GLN A 181 -0.59 -13.70 -24.50
CA GLN A 181 -0.01 -13.22 -25.75
C GLN A 181 1.06 -12.12 -25.51
N GLU A 182 0.97 -11.46 -24.36
CA GLU A 182 1.84 -10.35 -23.96
C GLU A 182 3.01 -10.80 -23.08
N ILE A 183 2.93 -11.99 -22.45
CA ILE A 183 3.91 -12.45 -21.47
C ILE A 183 5.33 -12.54 -22.04
N ASP A 184 5.48 -12.95 -23.30
CA ASP A 184 6.76 -13.06 -24.00
C ASP A 184 7.12 -11.82 -24.84
N ALA A 185 6.29 -10.77 -24.78
CA ALA A 185 6.53 -9.54 -25.52
C ALA A 185 7.61 -8.67 -24.88
N ASP A 186 8.15 -7.73 -25.66
CA ASP A 186 9.00 -6.67 -25.12
C ASP A 186 8.15 -5.63 -24.37
N TRP A 187 8.03 -5.80 -23.05
CA TRP A 187 7.21 -4.94 -22.20
C TRP A 187 7.64 -3.47 -22.17
N GLN A 188 8.87 -3.14 -22.61
CA GLN A 188 9.30 -1.75 -22.73
C GLN A 188 8.55 -0.98 -23.83
N GLN A 189 7.92 -1.70 -24.76
CA GLN A 189 7.13 -1.11 -25.85
C GLN A 189 5.68 -0.84 -25.45
N PHE A 190 5.24 -1.33 -24.28
CA PHE A 190 3.91 -1.05 -23.78
C PHE A 190 3.76 0.42 -23.38
N GLU A 191 2.55 0.94 -23.49
CA GLU A 191 2.26 2.32 -23.10
C GLU A 191 2.58 2.52 -21.60
N ASP A 192 3.36 3.55 -21.31
CA ASP A 192 3.85 3.86 -19.97
C ASP A 192 3.25 5.19 -19.48
N PRO A 193 2.30 5.16 -18.53
CA PRO A 193 1.68 6.38 -18.00
C PRO A 193 2.59 7.14 -17.03
N TYR A 194 3.65 6.51 -16.51
CA TYR A 194 4.43 7.07 -15.41
C TYR A 194 5.75 7.73 -15.84
N GLN A 195 6.32 7.27 -16.96
CA GLN A 195 7.53 7.85 -17.58
C GLN A 195 8.73 7.94 -16.61
N TRP A 196 8.86 6.99 -15.67
CA TRP A 196 9.93 7.00 -14.69
C TRP A 196 11.26 6.61 -15.33
N GLN A 197 12.32 7.37 -15.00
CA GLN A 197 13.68 7.03 -15.39
C GLN A 197 14.38 6.27 -14.27
N ILE A 198 14.40 4.95 -14.39
CA ILE A 198 15.02 4.07 -13.40
C ILE A 198 16.31 3.51 -13.97
N ARG A 199 17.39 3.58 -13.17
CA ARG A 199 18.68 3.00 -13.55
C ARG A 199 18.67 1.51 -13.20
N PRO A 200 19.36 0.64 -13.95
CA PRO A 200 19.49 -0.76 -13.56
C PRO A 200 20.19 -0.90 -12.20
N ALA A 201 19.82 -1.95 -11.45
CA ALA A 201 20.56 -2.37 -10.27
C ALA A 201 22.02 -2.66 -10.68
N ARG A 202 22.99 -2.14 -9.90
CA ARG A 202 24.43 -2.39 -10.11
C ARG A 202 24.90 -3.61 -9.33
#